data_AF-A0A7C4H4Y3-F1
#
_entry.id   AF-A0A7C4H4Y3-F1
#
_cell.length_a   1.000
_cell.length_b   1.000
_cell.length_c   1.000
_cell.angle_alpha   90.00
_cell.angle_beta   90.00
_cell.angle_gamma   90.00
#
_symmetry.space_group_name_H-M   'P 1'
#
loop_
_entity.id
_entity.type
_entity.pdbx_description
1 polymer ?
#
loop_
_entity_poly.entity_id
_entity_poly.type
_entity_poly.pdbx_seq_one_letter_code
_entity_poly.pdbx_strand_id
1 'polypeptide(L)' 'MPLADPELAKIVEKRLLDKKVCRRCGALNPPTATRCRRCRSDNLRPKKKAVAMKK' A
#
# COMPACT_ATOMS: atom_id res chain seq x y z
N MET A 1 -5.89 8.74 -13.28
CA MET A 1 -7.04 9.19 -12.48
C MET A 1 -6.71 10.59 -11.96
N PRO A 2 -7.36 11.64 -12.47
CA PRO A 2 -7.19 12.96 -11.89
C PRO A 2 -7.92 12.95 -10.55
N LEU A 3 -7.18 13.21 -9.47
CA LEU A 3 -7.72 13.33 -8.12
C LEU A 3 -7.63 14.82 -7.75
N ALA A 4 -8.61 15.59 -8.23
CA ALA A 4 -8.77 16.99 -7.83
C ALA A 4 -9.40 17.08 -6.43
N ASP A 5 -10.24 16.11 -6.07
CA ASP A 5 -10.95 16.14 -4.80
C ASP A 5 -10.14 15.51 -3.65
N PRO A 6 -9.87 16.25 -2.57
CA PRO A 6 -9.04 15.78 -1.46
C PRO A 6 -9.66 14.61 -0.67
N GLU A 7 -10.99 14.47 -0.70
CA GLU A 7 -11.68 13.35 -0.04
C GLU A 7 -11.50 12.04 -0.80
N LEU A 8 -11.65 12.06 -2.12
CA LEU A 8 -11.43 10.89 -2.98
C LEU A 8 -9.97 10.43 -2.88
N ALA A 9 -9.03 11.36 -2.72
CA ALA A 9 -7.61 11.03 -2.55
C ALA A 9 -7.37 10.23 -1.27
N LYS A 10 -7.96 10.64 -0.15
CA LYS A 10 -7.89 9.92 1.13
C LYS A 10 -8.50 8.51 1.03
N ILE A 11 -9.60 8.35 0.29
CA ILE A 11 -10.24 7.04 0.08
C ILE A 11 -9.30 6.12 -0.72
N VAL A 12 -8.68 6.65 -1.77
CA VAL A 12 -7.72 5.92 -2.61
C VAL A 12 -6.47 5.54 -1.81
N GLU A 13 -5.93 6.45 -1.00
CA GLU A 13 -4.80 6.17 -0.11
C GLU A 13 -5.09 5.00 0.82
N LYS A 14 -6.23 5.05 1.53
CA LYS A 14 -6.64 3.99 2.47
C LYS A 14 -6.87 2.65 1.78
N ARG A 15 -7.54 2.62 0.62
CA ARG A 15 -7.88 1.36 -0.06
C ARG A 15 -6.72 0.72 -0.83
N LEU A 16 -5.91 1.53 -1.52
CA LEU A 16 -4.94 1.05 -2.50
C LEU A 16 -3.48 1.18 -2.06
N LEU A 17 -3.16 2.19 -1.25
CA LEU A 17 -1.78 2.52 -0.87
C LEU A 17 -1.43 2.05 0.55
N ASP A 18 -2.41 1.95 1.45
CA ASP A 18 -2.18 1.49 2.82
C ASP A 18 -2.07 -0.04 2.93
N LYS A 19 -1.02 -0.58 2.29
CA LYS A 19 -0.72 -2.02 2.23
C LYS A 19 0.78 -2.25 2.41
N LYS A 20 1.13 -3.46 2.84
CA LYS A 20 2.51 -3.96 2.88
C LYS A 20 2.76 -4.90 1.70
N VAL A 21 3.92 -4.79 1.05
CA VAL A 21 4.38 -5.66 -0.03
C VAL A 21 5.42 -6.62 0.54
N CYS A 22 5.30 -7.92 0.30
CA CYS A 22 6.36 -8.86 0.65
C CYS A 22 7.57 -8.70 -0.28
N ARG A 23 8.78 -8.60 0.28
CA ARG A 23 10.02 -8.49 -0.53
C ARG A 23 10.40 -9.79 -1.23
N ARG A 24 9.89 -10.94 -0.77
CA ARG A 24 10.19 -12.25 -1.37
C ARG A 24 9.25 -12.61 -2.52
N CYS A 25 7.94 -12.54 -2.28
CA CYS A 25 6.94 -13.01 -3.26
C CYS A 25 6.07 -11.89 -3.86
N GLY A 26 6.32 -10.62 -3.53
CA GLY A 26 5.57 -9.48 -4.07
C GLY A 26 4.12 -9.36 -3.60
N ALA A 27 3.64 -10.25 -2.73
CA ALA A 27 2.24 -10.26 -2.31
C ALA A 27 1.88 -8.99 -1.53
N LEU A 28 0.67 -8.47 -1.78
CA LEU A 28 0.07 -7.40 -0.99
C LEU A 28 -0.57 -7.99 0.27
N ASN A 29 -0.23 -7.40 1.41
CA ASN A 29 -0.67 -7.78 2.76
C ASN A 29 -1.29 -6.55 3.43
N PRO A 30 -2.18 -6.74 4.42
CA PRO A 30 -2.74 -5.64 5.19
C PRO A 30 -1.65 -4.85 5.93
N PRO A 31 -1.90 -3.58 6.29
CA PRO A 31 -0.92 -2.72 6.96
C PRO A 31 -0.56 -3.26 8.36
N THR A 32 -1.49 -3.96 9.02
CA THR A 32 -1.29 -4.63 10.31
C THR A 32 -0.60 -6.00 10.21
N ALA A 33 -0.30 -6.50 9.01
CA ALA A 33 0.34 -7.79 8.85
C ALA A 33 1.75 -7.82 9.46
N THR A 34 2.01 -8.86 10.25
CA THR A 34 3.33 -9.25 10.75
C THR A 34 4.04 -10.23 9.81
N ARG A 35 3.27 -11.09 9.12
CA ARG A 35 3.76 -12.10 8.17
C ARG A 35 3.08 -12.04 6.82
N CYS A 36 3.76 -12.50 5.77
CA CYS A 36 3.15 -12.58 4.45
C CYS A 36 2.12 -13.72 4.36
N ARG A 37 0.91 -13.43 3.89
CA ARG A 37 -0.17 -14.42 3.70
C ARG A 37 0.11 -15.53 2.67
N ARG A 38 1.12 -15.37 1.82
CA ARG A 38 1.48 -16.36 0.78
C ARG A 38 2.70 -17.18 1.18
N CYS A 39 3.85 -16.53 1.38
CA CYS A 39 5.12 -17.21 1.64
C CYS A 39 5.51 -17.29 3.13
N ARG A 40 4.67 -16.75 4.04
CA ARG A 40 4.89 -16.70 5.50
C ARG A 40 6.18 -16.01 5.94
N SER A 41 6.85 -15.27 5.05
CA SER A 41 8.03 -14.46 5.39
C SER A 41 7.62 -13.18 6.12
N ASP A 42 8.44 -12.80 7.09
CA ASP A 42 8.29 -11.58 7.88
C ASP A 42 8.89 -10.34 7.19
N ASN A 43 9.54 -10.53 6.03
CA ASN A 43 10.19 -9.46 5.27
C ASN A 43 9.18 -8.69 4.40
N LEU A 44 8.38 -7.85 5.06
CA LEU A 44 7.36 -6.98 4.48
C LEU A 44 7.87 -5.55 4.42
N ARG A 45 7.60 -4.83 3.33
CA ARG A 45 7.85 -3.39 3.20
C ARG A 45 6.54 -2.62 3.05
N PRO A 46 6.42 -1.38 3.54
CA PRO A 46 5.29 -0.52 3.21
C PRO A 46 5.26 -0.22 1.70
N LYS A 47 4.06 -0.14 1.13
CA LYS A 47 3.87 0.31 -0.25
C LYS A 47 4.12 1.82 -0.33
N LYS A 48 4.73 2.28 -1.42
CA LYS A 48 5.06 3.70 -1.62
C LYS A 48 3.75 4.50 -1.67
N LYS A 49 3.61 5.47 -0.76
CA LYS A 49 2.44 6.35 -0.67
C LYS A 49 2.58 7.61 -1.55
N ALA A 50 3.44 7.58 -2.56
CA ALA A 50 3.62 8.72 -3.45
C ALA A 50 2.38 8.89 -4.33
N VAL A 51 1.42 9.66 -3.83
CA VAL A 51 0.45 10.33 -4.68
C VAL A 51 1.26 11.43 -5.36
N ALA A 52 1.43 11.33 -6.68
CA ALA A 52 2.08 12.38 -7.45
C ALA A 52 1.16 13.61 -7.48
N MET A 53 1.00 14.30 -6.35
CA MET A 53 0.68 15.71 -6.36
C MET A 53 1.98 16.39 -6.79
N LYS A 54 2.14 16.52 -8.11
CA LYS A 54 3.07 17.52 -8.64
C LYS A 54 2.63 18.84 -8.01
N LYS A 55 3.52 19.45 -7.22
CA LYS A 55 3.38 20.83 -6.79
C LYS A 55 3.22 21.72 -8.01
#